data_AF-A0A7R8D457-F1
#
_entry.id   AF-A0A7R8D457-F1
#
_cell.length_a   1.000
_cell.length_b   1.000
_cell.length_c   1.000
_cell.angle_alpha   90.00
_cell.angle_beta   90.00
_cell.angle_gamma   90.00
#
_symmetry.space_group_name_H-M   'P 1'
#
loop_
_entity.id
_entity.type
_entity.pdbx_description
1 polymer ?
#
loop_
_entity_poly.entity_id
_entity_poly.type
_entity_poly.pdbx_seq_one_letter_code
_entity_poly.pdbx_strand_id
1 'polypeptide(L)'
;MVHEREAHRTCGPIMPQGGLQATEVMLYTVDIINSLNIMPKGLNIGVYILDDCDTDTYGLQQAVDFIKGSISNINDEDEYKCEDGSSPQIQNKVISGVVGASSSVTSIQVANLLKLFKIPQISFFSTSVCLAVKLKLTKDSGVADSKFYDDIVKELQMKSKAKGVIVFGSDQEVAELMKAVKRNNATGQFSWIGSDGWSARALTFGLRRCELGLKRIFGHFCSHLWNPSTTGLDFEAISLFHELSETLDDVLLDSNNLHNFSCATRSSPRCLLLIEGHEAEVEGTISVQPQANPVHGFEDYFLNLTVESNKRNPWFVEFWEDHFECRHTQGLETPYNIGYKRICNGKERLTRENTKFEAQLQFVSDAVMAFAYALRRMHEVTCGLNYVGLCAKMNPIDGEILLGYLRKVNFVGLSGDRFKFNEQGDGPARYNIIHYKQIEVGVYKWVTVGFF
;
A
#
# COMPACT_ATOMS: atom_id res chain seq x y z
N MET A 1 -5.66 2.68 -7.26
CA MET A 1 -6.01 4.02 -6.74
C MET A 1 -5.39 5.09 -7.62
N VAL A 2 -6.17 5.85 -8.38
CA VAL A 2 -5.76 7.10 -9.06
C VAL A 2 -6.28 8.29 -8.27
N HIS A 3 -7.51 8.19 -7.77
CA HIS A 3 -8.12 9.11 -6.81
C HIS A 3 -8.01 8.60 -5.37
N GLU A 4 -8.03 9.53 -4.42
CA GLU A 4 -8.09 9.17 -3.00
C GLU A 4 -9.50 8.81 -2.53
N ARG A 5 -9.59 8.23 -1.32
CA ARG A 5 -10.87 7.92 -0.67
C ARG A 5 -11.59 9.19 -0.23
N GLU A 6 -12.90 9.26 -0.47
CA GLU A 6 -13.80 10.28 0.08
C GLU A 6 -15.03 9.63 0.75
N ALA A 7 -15.59 10.30 1.77
CA ALA A 7 -16.74 9.78 2.52
C ALA A 7 -18.10 9.99 1.83
N HIS A 8 -18.23 11.04 1.00
CA HIS A 8 -19.52 11.48 0.44
C HIS A 8 -19.65 11.27 -1.07
N ARG A 9 -18.57 10.84 -1.74
CA ARG A 9 -18.53 10.55 -3.18
C ARG A 9 -17.79 9.24 -3.40
N THR A 10 -17.94 8.67 -4.59
CA THR A 10 -17.25 7.43 -4.98
C THR A 10 -15.73 7.58 -4.95
N CYS A 11 -15.23 8.73 -5.39
CA CYS A 11 -13.82 9.03 -5.51
C CYS A 11 -13.58 10.46 -5.03
N GLY A 12 -12.47 10.66 -4.32
CA GLY A 12 -11.93 11.94 -3.89
C GLY A 12 -11.13 12.64 -5.00
N PRO A 13 -10.32 13.65 -4.64
CA PRO A 13 -9.43 14.31 -5.59
C PRO A 13 -8.34 13.36 -6.13
N ILE A 14 -7.75 13.76 -7.26
CA ILE A 14 -6.70 12.99 -7.91
C ILE A 14 -5.44 12.94 -7.05
N MET A 15 -4.72 11.81 -7.06
CA MET A 15 -3.46 11.66 -6.34
C MET A 15 -2.27 11.68 -7.30
N PRO A 16 -1.47 12.76 -7.31
CA PRO A 16 -0.31 12.87 -8.19
C PRO A 16 0.72 11.74 -7.99
N GLN A 17 1.10 11.45 -6.73
CA GLN A 17 2.18 10.51 -6.42
C GLN A 17 1.71 9.05 -6.45
N GLY A 18 0.91 8.64 -5.47
CA GLY A 18 0.49 7.25 -5.31
C GLY A 18 -0.47 6.74 -6.38
N GLY A 19 -1.06 7.64 -7.18
CA GLY A 19 -2.03 7.29 -8.21
C GLY A 19 -1.55 7.51 -9.64
N LEU A 20 -1.37 8.76 -10.04
CA LEU A 20 -1.01 9.07 -11.42
C LEU A 20 0.41 8.61 -11.76
N GLN A 21 1.42 8.89 -10.93
CA GLN A 21 2.78 8.39 -11.18
C GLN A 21 2.86 6.87 -11.12
N ALA A 22 2.08 6.20 -10.26
CA ALA A 22 1.97 4.74 -10.24
C ALA A 22 1.36 4.19 -11.55
N THR A 23 0.35 4.86 -12.09
CA THR A 23 -0.26 4.53 -13.39
C THR A 23 0.75 4.72 -14.52
N GLU A 24 1.45 5.85 -14.54
CA GLU A 24 2.44 6.17 -15.56
C GLU A 24 3.67 5.26 -15.48
N VAL A 25 4.14 4.86 -14.29
CA VAL A 25 5.28 3.93 -14.18
C VAL A 25 4.89 2.53 -14.65
N MET A 26 3.64 2.11 -14.45
CA MET A 26 3.12 0.87 -15.01
C MET A 26 3.13 0.91 -16.54
N LEU A 27 2.59 1.99 -17.13
CA LEU A 27 2.57 2.19 -18.58
C LEU A 27 3.99 2.28 -19.18
N TYR A 28 4.87 3.07 -18.54
CA TYR A 28 6.28 3.17 -18.90
C TYR A 28 6.98 1.82 -18.86
N THR A 29 6.76 1.03 -17.80
CA THR A 29 7.38 -0.30 -17.66
C THR A 29 6.93 -1.25 -18.77
N VAL A 30 5.65 -1.21 -19.16
CA VAL A 30 5.13 -1.99 -20.29
C VAL A 30 5.79 -1.59 -21.61
N ASP A 31 5.95 -0.29 -21.86
CA ASP A 31 6.63 0.21 -23.06
C ASP A 31 8.09 -0.24 -23.10
N ILE A 32 8.78 -0.22 -21.96
CA ILE A 32 10.15 -0.73 -21.83
C ILE A 32 10.22 -2.25 -22.09
N ILE A 33 9.29 -3.03 -21.51
CA ILE A 33 9.21 -4.48 -21.74
C ILE A 33 9.03 -4.81 -23.23
N ASN A 34 8.13 -4.10 -23.89
CA ASN A 34 7.82 -4.30 -25.30
C ASN A 34 8.99 -3.82 -26.21
N SER A 35 9.62 -2.69 -25.90
CA SER A 35 10.74 -2.15 -26.69
C SER A 35 12.03 -2.96 -26.53
N LEU A 36 12.31 -3.48 -25.33
CA LEU A 36 13.46 -4.35 -25.07
C LEU A 36 13.26 -5.79 -25.60
N ASN A 37 12.11 -6.10 -26.20
CA ASN A 37 11.75 -7.45 -26.64
C ASN A 37 11.94 -8.48 -25.53
N ILE A 38 11.55 -8.13 -24.28
CA ILE A 38 11.54 -9.10 -23.19
C ILE A 38 10.55 -10.22 -23.54
N MET A 39 9.43 -9.88 -24.18
CA MET A 39 8.45 -10.86 -24.63
C MET A 39 8.90 -11.62 -25.88
N PRO A 40 8.43 -12.87 -26.07
CA PRO A 40 8.68 -13.64 -27.29
C PRO A 40 8.21 -12.90 -28.55
N LYS A 41 8.84 -13.20 -29.69
CA LYS A 41 8.55 -12.52 -30.96
C LYS A 41 7.05 -12.60 -31.32
N GLY A 42 6.49 -11.46 -31.72
CA GLY A 42 5.08 -11.35 -32.11
C GLY A 42 4.11 -11.28 -30.93
N LEU A 43 4.62 -11.09 -29.70
CA LEU A 43 3.81 -10.84 -28.51
C LEU A 43 4.17 -9.50 -27.87
N ASN A 44 3.15 -8.75 -27.51
CA ASN A 44 3.27 -7.56 -26.67
C ASN A 44 2.43 -7.77 -25.41
N ILE A 45 2.87 -7.18 -24.30
CA ILE A 45 2.03 -7.04 -23.12
C ILE A 45 1.25 -5.74 -23.22
N GLY A 46 -0.05 -5.83 -22.92
CA GLY A 46 -0.91 -4.68 -22.72
C GLY A 46 -1.38 -4.64 -21.27
N VAL A 47 -1.92 -3.50 -20.87
CA VAL A 47 -2.53 -3.31 -19.55
C VAL A 47 -3.91 -2.71 -19.71
N TYR A 48 -4.79 -3.10 -18.79
CA TYR A 48 -6.08 -2.48 -18.57
C TYR A 48 -6.06 -1.96 -17.14
N ILE A 49 -6.29 -0.67 -16.95
CA ILE A 49 -6.14 -0.01 -15.65
C ILE A 49 -7.50 0.55 -15.26
N LEU A 50 -7.96 0.22 -14.06
CA LEU A 50 -9.17 0.75 -13.44
C LEU A 50 -8.79 1.47 -12.16
N ASP A 51 -9.58 2.49 -11.82
CA ASP A 51 -9.44 3.17 -10.54
C ASP A 51 -10.33 2.51 -9.49
N ASP A 52 -9.75 2.18 -8.33
CA ASP A 52 -10.44 1.63 -7.16
C ASP A 52 -10.79 2.71 -6.11
N CYS A 53 -10.36 3.96 -6.33
CA CYS A 53 -10.59 5.13 -5.47
C CYS A 53 -10.30 4.90 -3.99
N ASP A 54 -9.34 4.02 -3.70
CA ASP A 54 -8.94 3.61 -2.34
C ASP A 54 -10.14 3.23 -1.44
N THR A 55 -11.21 2.74 -2.07
CA THR A 55 -12.46 2.38 -1.42
C THR A 55 -12.69 0.90 -1.66
N ASP A 56 -13.00 0.17 -0.60
CA ASP A 56 -13.14 -1.28 -0.64
C ASP A 56 -14.31 -1.75 -1.51
N THR A 57 -15.49 -1.17 -1.32
CA THR A 57 -16.71 -1.50 -2.06
C THR A 57 -16.56 -1.19 -3.55
N TYR A 58 -16.05 -0.01 -3.88
CA TYR A 58 -15.81 0.38 -5.28
C TYR A 58 -14.68 -0.44 -5.90
N GLY A 59 -13.57 -0.66 -5.19
CA GLY A 59 -12.48 -1.51 -5.66
C GLY A 59 -12.92 -2.95 -5.97
N LEU A 60 -13.81 -3.52 -5.17
CA LEU A 60 -14.39 -4.84 -5.45
C LEU A 60 -15.30 -4.81 -6.70
N GLN A 61 -16.13 -3.77 -6.87
CA GLN A 61 -16.94 -3.58 -8.07
C GLN A 61 -16.05 -3.52 -9.33
N GLN A 62 -14.97 -2.76 -9.27
CA GLN A 62 -14.01 -2.64 -10.37
C GLN A 62 -13.30 -3.96 -10.65
N ALA A 63 -12.99 -4.75 -9.62
CA ALA A 63 -12.44 -6.10 -9.80
C ALA A 63 -13.43 -7.05 -10.50
N VAL A 64 -14.74 -6.95 -10.21
CA VAL A 64 -15.78 -7.69 -10.94
C VAL A 64 -15.82 -7.27 -12.40
N ASP A 65 -15.80 -5.97 -12.69
CA ASP A 65 -15.75 -5.45 -14.06
C ASP A 65 -14.48 -5.90 -14.79
N PHE A 66 -13.34 -5.97 -14.07
CA PHE A 66 -12.06 -6.45 -14.59
C PHE A 66 -12.15 -7.89 -15.09
N ILE A 67 -12.83 -8.76 -14.35
CA ILE A 67 -12.94 -10.18 -14.69
C ILE A 67 -14.16 -10.52 -15.54
N LYS A 68 -15.10 -9.58 -15.74
CA LYS A 68 -16.35 -9.80 -16.49
C LYS A 68 -16.10 -10.39 -17.88
N GLY A 69 -15.09 -9.91 -18.59
CA GLY A 69 -14.68 -10.43 -19.90
C GLY A 69 -14.00 -11.81 -19.88
N SER A 70 -13.58 -12.30 -18.72
CA SER A 70 -13.00 -13.64 -18.52
C SER A 70 -14.05 -14.68 -18.10
N ILE A 71 -15.28 -14.25 -17.77
CA ILE A 71 -16.40 -15.13 -17.44
C ILE A 71 -17.00 -15.62 -18.76
N SER A 72 -16.61 -16.81 -19.17
CA SER A 72 -16.95 -17.47 -20.45
C SER A 72 -18.44 -17.82 -20.66
N ASN A 73 -19.36 -17.24 -19.89
CA ASN A 73 -20.78 -17.62 -19.88
C ASN A 73 -21.75 -16.47 -20.10
N ILE A 74 -21.28 -15.28 -20.46
CA ILE A 74 -22.19 -14.24 -20.92
C ILE A 74 -22.07 -14.17 -22.45
N ASN A 75 -22.83 -15.06 -23.10
CA ASN A 75 -23.16 -14.90 -24.52
C ASN A 75 -24.10 -13.69 -24.63
N ASP A 76 -23.58 -12.48 -24.47
CA ASP A 76 -24.29 -11.22 -24.73
C ASP A 76 -24.39 -10.94 -26.25
N GLU A 77 -24.43 -11.99 -27.08
CA GLU A 77 -24.71 -11.83 -28.51
C GLU A 77 -26.12 -11.28 -28.73
N ASP A 78 -27.04 -11.48 -27.78
CA ASP A 78 -28.43 -11.02 -27.84
C ASP A 78 -28.71 -9.68 -27.12
N GLU A 79 -27.78 -9.15 -26.31
CA GLU A 79 -28.03 -7.95 -25.49
C GLU A 79 -27.53 -6.64 -26.14
N TYR A 80 -26.50 -6.70 -26.99
CA TYR A 80 -25.91 -5.50 -27.60
C TYR A 80 -26.38 -5.29 -29.03
N LYS A 81 -27.14 -4.21 -29.26
CA LYS A 81 -27.48 -3.70 -30.59
C LYS A 81 -26.84 -2.32 -30.77
N CYS A 82 -25.99 -2.17 -31.77
CA CYS A 82 -25.44 -0.87 -32.13
C CYS A 82 -26.57 0.02 -32.72
N GLU A 83 -26.54 1.33 -32.44
CA GLU A 83 -27.54 2.28 -32.95
C GLU A 83 -27.59 2.34 -34.50
N ASP A 84 -26.48 1.97 -35.14
CA ASP A 84 -26.33 1.88 -36.60
C ASP A 84 -26.78 0.52 -37.19
N GLY A 85 -27.21 -0.42 -36.35
CA GLY A 85 -27.63 -1.77 -36.76
C GLY A 85 -26.48 -2.73 -37.10
N SER A 86 -25.23 -2.34 -36.85
CA SER A 86 -24.06 -3.22 -37.04
C SER A 86 -24.00 -4.28 -35.94
N SER A 87 -23.33 -5.40 -36.23
CA SER A 87 -23.04 -6.42 -35.22
C SER A 87 -21.99 -5.88 -34.23
N PRO A 88 -22.23 -5.94 -32.91
CA PRO A 88 -21.28 -5.47 -31.92
C PRO A 88 -19.96 -6.24 -32.04
N GLN A 89 -18.83 -5.53 -32.14
CA GLN A 89 -17.51 -6.16 -32.01
C GLN A 89 -17.22 -6.41 -30.53
N ILE A 90 -17.68 -7.56 -30.03
CA ILE A 90 -17.42 -7.97 -28.65
C ILE A 90 -15.99 -8.51 -28.58
N GLN A 91 -15.05 -7.66 -28.15
CA GLN A 91 -13.69 -8.09 -27.87
C GLN A 91 -13.56 -8.44 -26.39
N ASN A 92 -13.78 -9.70 -26.05
CA ASN A 92 -13.61 -10.21 -24.69
C ASN A 92 -12.13 -10.12 -24.29
N LYS A 93 -11.83 -9.22 -23.35
CA LYS A 93 -10.49 -9.08 -22.78
C LYS A 93 -10.32 -10.12 -21.67
N VAL A 94 -9.52 -11.14 -21.94
CA VAL A 94 -9.16 -12.14 -20.93
C VAL A 94 -8.01 -11.61 -20.10
N ILE A 95 -8.22 -11.50 -18.79
CA ILE A 95 -7.21 -11.00 -17.85
C ILE A 95 -6.36 -12.17 -17.37
N SER A 96 -5.05 -12.08 -17.59
CA SER A 96 -4.10 -13.13 -17.18
C SER A 96 -3.56 -12.95 -15.76
N GLY A 97 -3.61 -11.73 -15.21
CA GLY A 97 -3.08 -11.40 -13.89
C GLY A 97 -3.42 -9.97 -13.51
N VAL A 98 -3.34 -9.66 -12.21
CA VAL A 98 -3.68 -8.35 -11.65
C VAL A 98 -2.48 -7.78 -10.89
N VAL A 99 -2.18 -6.50 -11.14
CA VAL A 99 -1.23 -5.71 -10.34
C VAL A 99 -2.03 -4.73 -9.50
N GLY A 100 -1.88 -4.78 -8.18
CA GLY A 100 -2.71 -4.04 -7.23
C GLY A 100 -3.46 -4.96 -6.26
N ALA A 101 -4.34 -4.45 -5.41
CA ALA A 101 -4.53 -3.02 -5.14
C ALA A 101 -3.36 -2.44 -4.33
N SER A 102 -3.41 -1.14 -4.07
CA SER A 102 -2.47 -0.43 -3.21
C SER A 102 -2.79 -0.68 -1.73
N SER A 103 -4.03 -0.45 -1.30
CA SER A 103 -4.50 -0.71 0.05
C SER A 103 -4.58 -2.20 0.34
N SER A 104 -4.12 -2.59 1.54
CA SER A 104 -4.17 -3.99 1.98
C SER A 104 -5.59 -4.50 2.10
N VAL A 105 -6.53 -3.66 2.57
CA VAL A 105 -7.94 -4.05 2.73
C VAL A 105 -8.57 -4.35 1.36
N THR A 106 -8.37 -3.45 0.40
CA THR A 106 -8.85 -3.63 -0.98
C THR A 106 -8.16 -4.83 -1.63
N SER A 107 -6.85 -4.99 -1.47
CA SER A 107 -6.09 -6.13 -1.99
C SER A 107 -6.60 -7.48 -1.47
N ILE A 108 -6.96 -7.59 -0.19
CA ILE A 108 -7.50 -8.83 0.39
C ILE A 108 -8.87 -9.16 -0.24
N GLN A 109 -9.74 -8.16 -0.41
CA GLN A 109 -11.06 -8.36 -1.00
C GLN A 109 -10.96 -8.78 -2.47
N VAL A 110 -10.10 -8.10 -3.24
CA VAL A 110 -9.82 -8.43 -4.64
C VAL A 110 -9.19 -9.82 -4.76
N ALA A 111 -8.21 -10.16 -3.91
CA ALA A 111 -7.58 -11.49 -3.90
C ALA A 111 -8.59 -12.62 -3.67
N ASN A 112 -9.55 -12.43 -2.75
CA ASN A 112 -10.58 -13.42 -2.46
C ASN A 112 -11.49 -13.69 -3.68
N LEU A 113 -11.80 -12.65 -4.47
CA LEU A 113 -12.53 -12.78 -5.72
C LEU A 113 -11.69 -13.47 -6.80
N LEU A 114 -10.48 -12.96 -7.07
CA LEU A 114 -9.60 -13.44 -8.14
C LEU A 114 -9.19 -14.90 -7.96
N LYS A 115 -9.07 -15.37 -6.71
CA LYS A 115 -8.79 -16.76 -6.38
C LYS A 115 -9.83 -17.73 -6.93
N LEU A 116 -11.09 -17.33 -7.02
CA LEU A 116 -12.17 -18.16 -7.59
C LEU A 116 -11.98 -18.41 -9.10
N PHE A 117 -11.37 -17.45 -9.79
CA PHE A 117 -11.08 -17.50 -11.23
C PHE A 117 -9.64 -17.89 -11.53
N LYS A 118 -8.87 -18.29 -10.50
CA LYS A 118 -7.46 -18.65 -10.59
C LYS A 118 -6.57 -17.54 -11.17
N ILE A 119 -6.94 -16.27 -11.00
CA ILE A 119 -6.15 -15.15 -11.52
C ILE A 119 -5.12 -14.74 -10.47
N PRO A 120 -3.81 -14.83 -10.75
CA PRO A 120 -2.77 -14.40 -9.83
C PRO A 120 -2.76 -12.88 -9.66
N GLN A 121 -2.48 -12.42 -8.44
CA GLN A 121 -2.37 -11.01 -8.07
C GLN A 121 -0.97 -10.72 -7.49
N ILE A 122 -0.40 -9.56 -7.84
CA ILE A 122 0.77 -8.99 -7.17
C ILE A 122 0.40 -7.60 -6.68
N SER A 123 0.33 -7.39 -5.36
CA SER A 123 0.19 -6.07 -4.77
C SER A 123 1.56 -5.40 -4.60
N PHE A 124 1.60 -4.07 -4.74
CA PHE A 124 2.84 -3.29 -4.70
C PHE A 124 2.98 -2.40 -3.46
N PHE A 125 1.87 -1.98 -2.83
CA PHE A 125 1.87 -1.16 -1.59
C PHE A 125 1.19 -1.84 -0.39
N SER A 126 0.60 -3.02 -0.57
CA SER A 126 -0.10 -3.73 0.51
C SER A 126 0.91 -4.41 1.43
N THR A 127 1.11 -3.84 2.61
CA THR A 127 2.08 -4.30 3.62
C THR A 127 1.42 -4.65 4.95
N SER A 128 0.12 -5.00 4.95
CA SER A 128 -0.62 -5.30 6.17
C SER A 128 0.14 -6.27 7.07
N VAL A 129 0.42 -5.81 8.29
CA VAL A 129 0.62 -6.73 9.41
C VAL A 129 -0.71 -7.44 9.61
N CYS A 130 -0.75 -8.77 9.53
CA CYS A 130 -1.98 -9.52 9.78
C CYS A 130 -2.46 -9.24 11.20
N LEU A 131 -3.50 -8.41 11.34
CA LEU A 131 -4.15 -8.15 12.62
C LEU A 131 -5.08 -9.33 12.92
N ALA A 132 -4.69 -10.19 13.87
CA ALA A 132 -5.44 -11.39 14.20
C ALA A 132 -6.80 -11.09 14.87
N VAL A 133 -6.87 -9.97 15.61
CA VAL A 133 -8.04 -9.45 16.32
C VAL A 133 -7.89 -7.94 16.54
N LYS A 134 -9.01 -7.21 16.53
CA LYS A 134 -9.13 -5.83 17.04
C LYS A 134 -10.12 -5.84 18.21
N LEU A 135 -9.70 -5.41 19.39
CA LEU A 135 -10.58 -5.31 20.58
C LEU A 135 -10.64 -3.88 21.10
N LYS A 136 -11.74 -3.55 21.76
CA LYS A 136 -11.97 -2.21 22.33
C LYS A 136 -11.69 -2.24 23.83
N LEU A 137 -10.94 -1.27 24.32
CA LEU A 137 -10.83 -0.90 25.72
C LEU A 137 -11.89 0.18 25.98
N THR A 138 -12.91 -0.12 26.78
CA THR A 138 -13.94 0.84 27.16
C THR A 138 -13.78 1.26 28.62
N LYS A 139 -14.04 2.54 28.88
CA LYS A 139 -14.26 3.06 30.23
C LYS A 139 -15.52 3.93 30.34
N ASP A 140 -16.55 3.62 29.57
CA ASP A 140 -17.81 4.34 29.73
C ASP A 140 -18.65 3.68 30.83
N SER A 141 -18.98 4.50 31.85
CA SER A 141 -19.95 4.25 32.95
C SER A 141 -19.42 3.87 34.34
N GLY A 142 -18.10 3.79 34.57
CA GLY A 142 -17.60 3.42 35.92
C GLY A 142 -17.82 1.94 36.30
N VAL A 143 -17.98 1.06 35.30
CA VAL A 143 -18.13 -0.41 35.48
C VAL A 143 -17.36 -1.18 34.39
N ALA A 144 -16.08 -0.89 34.16
CA ALA A 144 -15.21 -1.89 33.54
C ALA A 144 -14.69 -2.80 34.68
N ASP A 145 -15.41 -3.87 34.99
CA ASP A 145 -15.00 -4.83 36.02
C ASP A 145 -13.74 -5.59 35.55
N SER A 146 -12.93 -6.04 36.50
CA SER A 146 -11.77 -6.90 36.31
C SER A 146 -12.02 -8.07 35.34
N LYS A 147 -13.25 -8.60 35.33
CA LYS A 147 -13.72 -9.65 34.42
C LYS A 147 -13.68 -9.27 32.94
N PHE A 148 -13.96 -8.01 32.58
CA PHE A 148 -13.92 -7.54 31.20
C PHE A 148 -12.50 -7.68 30.60
N TYR A 149 -11.49 -7.23 31.36
CA TYR A 149 -10.10 -7.39 30.95
C TYR A 149 -9.64 -8.85 30.95
N ASP A 150 -10.20 -9.69 31.83
CA ASP A 150 -9.93 -11.13 31.81
C ASP A 150 -10.49 -11.78 30.52
N ASP A 151 -11.66 -11.36 30.05
CA ASP A 151 -12.26 -11.87 28.82
C ASP A 151 -11.49 -11.40 27.58
N ILE A 152 -10.98 -10.16 27.57
CA ILE A 152 -10.02 -9.68 26.55
C ILE A 152 -8.81 -10.62 26.49
N VAL A 153 -8.17 -10.91 27.63
CA VAL A 153 -6.97 -11.76 27.65
C VAL A 153 -7.26 -13.19 27.18
N LYS A 154 -8.42 -13.77 27.54
CA LYS A 154 -8.82 -15.08 27.01
C LYS A 154 -9.00 -15.05 25.49
N GLU A 155 -9.58 -13.97 24.96
CA GLU A 155 -9.72 -13.79 23.52
C GLU A 155 -8.36 -13.65 22.82
N LEU A 156 -7.40 -12.94 23.43
CA LEU A 156 -6.01 -12.91 22.96
C LEU A 156 -5.41 -14.33 22.95
N GLN A 157 -5.62 -15.12 24.00
CA GLN A 157 -5.09 -16.48 24.11
C GLN A 157 -5.69 -17.48 23.12
N MET A 158 -6.92 -17.24 22.64
CA MET A 158 -7.50 -18.05 21.55
C MET A 158 -6.70 -17.92 20.25
N LYS A 159 -5.93 -16.85 20.09
CA LYS A 159 -5.13 -16.56 18.89
C LYS A 159 -3.71 -17.06 19.06
N SER A 160 -3.56 -18.38 19.04
CA SER A 160 -2.27 -19.08 19.29
C SER A 160 -1.09 -18.65 18.40
N LYS A 161 -1.37 -18.14 17.19
CA LYS A 161 -0.39 -17.64 16.23
C LYS A 161 0.04 -16.19 16.46
N ALA A 162 -0.79 -15.38 17.11
CA ALA A 162 -0.46 -13.99 17.40
C ALA A 162 0.55 -13.88 18.55
N LYS A 163 1.64 -13.15 18.31
CA LYS A 163 2.72 -12.94 19.28
C LYS A 163 2.93 -11.48 19.64
N GLY A 164 2.49 -10.54 18.80
CA GLY A 164 2.51 -9.10 19.08
C GLY A 164 1.15 -8.59 19.55
N VAL A 165 1.13 -7.72 20.56
CA VAL A 165 -0.09 -7.01 20.99
C VAL A 165 0.24 -5.52 21.07
N ILE A 166 -0.45 -4.72 20.26
CA ILE A 166 -0.37 -3.27 20.22
C ILE A 166 -1.51 -2.71 21.06
N VAL A 167 -1.21 -1.83 22.01
CA VAL A 167 -2.19 -1.32 22.97
C VAL A 167 -2.21 0.21 22.94
N PHE A 168 -3.37 0.75 22.57
CA PHE A 168 -3.69 2.17 22.67
C PHE A 168 -4.72 2.35 23.79
N GLY A 169 -4.27 2.81 24.94
CA GLY A 169 -5.11 3.02 26.12
C GLY A 169 -4.40 3.86 27.18
N SER A 170 -5.17 4.39 28.12
CA SER A 170 -4.69 5.17 29.26
C SER A 170 -3.89 4.31 30.25
N ASP A 171 -3.13 4.96 31.12
CA ASP A 171 -2.37 4.35 32.22
C ASP A 171 -3.21 3.36 33.07
N GLN A 172 -4.46 3.74 33.35
CA GLN A 172 -5.40 2.92 34.13
C GLN A 172 -5.87 1.67 33.39
N GLU A 173 -6.22 1.79 32.11
CA GLU A 173 -6.72 0.67 31.30
C GLU A 173 -5.61 -0.36 31.05
N VAL A 174 -4.40 0.13 30.76
CA VAL A 174 -3.22 -0.71 30.60
C VAL A 174 -2.88 -1.42 31.91
N ALA A 175 -3.00 -0.74 33.06
CA ALA A 175 -2.76 -1.36 34.36
C ALA A 175 -3.76 -2.49 34.68
N GLU A 176 -5.05 -2.31 34.37
CA GLU A 176 -6.05 -3.37 34.56
C GLU A 176 -5.88 -4.52 33.57
N LEU A 177 -5.53 -4.22 32.32
CA LEU A 177 -5.17 -5.23 31.33
C LEU A 177 -3.96 -6.06 31.77
N MET A 178 -2.90 -5.42 32.28
CA MET A 178 -1.71 -6.13 32.79
C MET A 178 -2.01 -6.97 34.04
N LYS A 179 -2.91 -6.49 34.91
CA LYS A 179 -3.43 -7.31 36.02
C LYS A 179 -4.20 -8.52 35.49
N ALA A 180 -5.02 -8.37 34.46
CA ALA A 180 -5.73 -9.48 33.83
C ALA A 180 -4.79 -10.49 33.16
N VAL A 181 -3.74 -10.02 32.48
CA VAL A 181 -2.68 -10.89 31.91
C VAL A 181 -2.04 -11.74 32.98
N LYS A 182 -1.78 -11.15 34.16
CA LYS A 182 -1.26 -11.89 35.32
C LYS A 182 -2.30 -12.86 35.90
N ARG A 183 -3.56 -12.45 36.03
CA ARG A 183 -4.65 -13.31 36.55
C ARG A 183 -4.92 -14.53 35.66
N ASN A 184 -4.79 -14.39 34.34
CA ASN A 184 -5.02 -15.46 33.36
C ASN A 184 -3.74 -16.24 32.98
N ASN A 185 -2.65 -16.10 33.75
CA ASN A 185 -1.36 -16.77 33.50
C ASN A 185 -0.81 -16.56 32.08
N ALA A 186 -1.07 -15.39 31.48
CA ALA A 186 -0.65 -15.02 30.12
C ALA A 186 0.69 -14.26 30.09
N THR A 187 1.39 -14.15 31.22
CA THR A 187 2.67 -13.46 31.31
C THR A 187 3.73 -14.11 30.42
N GLY A 188 4.37 -13.32 29.56
CA GLY A 188 5.40 -13.81 28.62
C GLY A 188 4.88 -14.49 27.36
N GLN A 189 3.56 -14.63 27.19
CA GLN A 189 2.96 -15.20 25.98
C GLN A 189 2.94 -14.22 24.79
N PHE A 190 2.91 -12.92 25.09
CA PHE A 190 2.81 -11.84 24.11
C PHE A 190 3.95 -10.84 24.28
N SER A 191 4.40 -10.27 23.16
CA SER A 191 5.24 -9.07 23.09
C SER A 191 4.34 -7.85 22.96
N TRP A 192 4.50 -6.89 23.88
CA TRP A 192 3.61 -5.75 23.99
C TRP A 192 4.26 -4.50 23.37
N ILE A 193 3.48 -3.77 22.58
CA ILE A 193 3.84 -2.46 22.01
C ILE A 193 2.81 -1.47 22.55
N GLY A 194 3.25 -0.54 23.40
CA GLY A 194 2.40 0.48 24.01
C GLY A 194 2.54 1.84 23.36
N SER A 195 1.47 2.64 23.38
CA SER A 195 1.53 4.07 23.06
C SER A 195 2.21 4.89 24.17
N ASP A 196 2.49 6.17 23.91
CA ASP A 196 3.08 7.16 24.83
C ASP A 196 2.39 7.25 26.21
N GLY A 197 1.08 6.96 26.28
CA GLY A 197 0.29 6.83 27.51
C GLY A 197 0.83 5.82 28.55
N TRP A 198 1.75 4.91 28.17
CA TRP A 198 2.42 3.99 29.09
C TRP A 198 3.52 4.64 29.93
N SER A 199 4.04 5.78 29.47
CA SER A 199 5.23 6.43 30.05
C SER A 199 4.92 7.62 30.96
N ALA A 200 3.69 8.15 30.89
CA ALA A 200 3.31 9.39 31.56
C ALA A 200 2.72 9.14 32.96
N ARG A 201 3.60 8.81 33.94
CA ARG A 201 3.55 9.25 35.37
C ARG A 201 4.45 8.37 36.24
N ALA A 202 5.73 8.73 36.29
CA ALA A 202 6.45 8.62 37.55
C ALA A 202 6.03 9.83 38.41
N LEU A 203 5.43 9.56 39.57
CA LEU A 203 5.11 10.49 40.66
C LEU A 203 6.01 11.73 40.74
N THR A 204 5.43 12.93 40.75
CA THR A 204 6.01 14.08 41.46
C THR A 204 4.93 14.95 42.11
N PHE A 205 4.76 14.75 43.41
CA PHE A 205 4.84 15.89 44.33
C PHE A 205 6.13 16.65 43.99
N GLY A 206 6.03 17.96 43.73
CA GLY A 206 7.19 18.86 43.74
C GLY A 206 7.94 19.03 42.41
N LEU A 207 7.73 20.19 41.81
CA LEU A 207 8.49 20.76 40.70
C LEU A 207 10.02 20.80 40.96
N ARG A 208 10.83 20.24 40.04
CA ARG A 208 11.79 20.94 39.13
C ARG A 208 12.91 20.00 38.62
N ARG A 209 13.17 20.14 37.31
CA ARG A 209 14.27 19.65 36.45
C ARG A 209 14.17 18.24 35.85
N CYS A 210 13.82 18.23 34.56
CA CYS A 210 14.15 17.21 33.56
C CYS A 210 15.66 17.07 33.35
N GLU A 211 15.99 15.98 32.65
CA GLU A 211 17.28 15.58 32.09
C GLU A 211 18.19 14.73 32.99
N LEU A 212 17.99 13.42 32.89
CA LEU A 212 19.09 12.46 32.65
C LEU A 212 18.52 11.09 32.24
N GLY A 213 18.44 10.91 30.92
CA GLY A 213 18.82 9.68 30.22
C GLY A 213 18.15 8.38 30.65
N LEU A 214 17.16 7.98 29.85
CA LEU A 214 16.71 6.59 29.64
C LEU A 214 17.80 5.72 28.98
N LYS A 215 19.06 5.81 29.46
CA LYS A 215 20.15 4.89 29.14
C LYS A 215 19.92 3.60 29.95
N ARG A 216 19.15 2.66 29.41
CA ARG A 216 19.45 1.20 29.46
C ARG A 216 18.40 0.24 28.88
N ILE A 217 17.22 0.67 28.45
CA ILE A 217 16.19 -0.30 28.01
C ILE A 217 16.19 -0.60 26.50
N PHE A 218 16.78 0.26 25.66
CA PHE A 218 16.88 -0.02 24.22
C PHE A 218 18.07 -0.90 23.78
N GLY A 219 19.00 -1.21 24.69
CA GLY A 219 20.21 -1.99 24.37
C GLY A 219 20.06 -3.51 24.48
N HIS A 220 18.97 -4.01 25.07
CA HIS A 220 18.76 -5.46 25.29
C HIS A 220 17.53 -6.02 24.57
N PHE A 221 16.60 -5.14 24.14
CA PHE A 221 15.27 -5.52 23.63
C PHE A 221 15.31 -6.19 22.24
N CYS A 222 16.25 -5.83 21.36
CA CYS A 222 16.42 -6.48 20.05
C CYS A 222 17.23 -7.78 20.09
N SER A 223 17.94 -8.10 21.18
CA SER A 223 18.82 -9.28 21.24
C SER A 223 18.11 -10.58 21.64
N HIS A 224 16.88 -10.50 22.15
CA HIS A 224 16.10 -11.68 22.59
C HIS A 224 14.87 -11.97 21.72
N LEU A 225 14.50 -11.06 20.80
CA LEU A 225 13.39 -11.27 19.85
C LEU A 225 13.79 -12.08 18.61
N TRP A 226 15.07 -12.44 18.47
CA TRP A 226 15.56 -13.17 17.30
C TRP A 226 16.38 -14.39 17.75
N ASN A 227 15.71 -15.52 17.97
CA ASN A 227 16.39 -16.81 18.01
C ASN A 227 16.51 -17.31 16.55
N PRO A 228 17.72 -17.50 15.99
CA PRO A 228 17.90 -17.94 14.59
C PRO A 228 17.42 -19.37 14.31
N SER A 229 16.83 -20.05 15.30
CA SER A 229 16.53 -21.48 15.27
C SER A 229 15.06 -21.81 14.98
N THR A 230 14.15 -20.83 14.99
CA THR A 230 12.73 -21.05 14.72
C THR A 230 12.39 -20.60 13.30
N THR A 231 12.41 -21.57 12.39
CA THR A 231 11.78 -21.51 11.08
C THR A 231 10.30 -21.12 11.20
N GLY A 232 9.88 -20.08 10.48
CA GLY A 232 8.48 -19.76 10.21
C GLY A 232 7.69 -19.22 11.41
N LEU A 233 7.63 -17.90 11.56
CA LEU A 233 6.59 -17.25 12.37
C LEU A 233 6.02 -16.08 11.57
N ASP A 234 4.83 -16.30 11.01
CA ASP A 234 3.90 -15.26 10.60
C ASP A 234 3.69 -14.35 11.83
N PHE A 235 4.10 -13.08 11.74
CA PHE A 235 3.95 -12.14 12.85
C PHE A 235 2.52 -11.58 12.84
N GLU A 236 1.61 -12.30 13.48
CA GLU A 236 0.25 -11.83 13.73
C GLU A 236 0.26 -10.86 14.94
N ALA A 237 -0.32 -9.67 14.75
CA ALA A 237 -0.47 -8.66 15.79
C ALA A 237 -1.93 -8.50 16.23
N ILE A 238 -2.18 -8.08 17.46
CA ILE A 238 -3.53 -7.77 17.96
C ILE A 238 -3.55 -6.32 18.40
N SER A 239 -4.60 -5.55 18.05
CA SER A 239 -4.69 -4.14 18.44
C SER A 239 -5.85 -3.85 19.39
N LEU A 240 -5.58 -3.06 20.44
CA LEU A 240 -6.53 -2.64 21.48
C LEU A 240 -6.76 -1.11 21.42
N PHE A 241 -8.01 -0.62 21.43
CA PHE A 241 -8.34 0.81 21.20
C PHE A 241 -9.40 1.43 22.12
N HIS A 242 -9.36 2.76 22.31
CA HIS A 242 -10.40 3.57 22.98
C HIS A 242 -11.52 4.04 22.01
N GLU A 243 -12.66 4.49 22.56
CA GLU A 243 -13.99 4.70 21.93
C GLU A 243 -14.09 5.71 20.77
N LEU A 244 -13.06 6.51 20.50
CA LEU A 244 -13.08 7.51 19.43
C LEU A 244 -12.53 7.03 18.07
N SER A 245 -12.14 5.76 17.94
CA SER A 245 -11.32 5.33 16.79
C SER A 245 -11.91 4.16 15.99
N GLU A 246 -12.92 4.47 15.17
CA GLU A 246 -13.43 3.56 14.12
C GLU A 246 -12.62 3.63 12.80
N THR A 247 -11.62 4.51 12.66
CA THR A 247 -10.94 4.84 11.38
C THR A 247 -9.47 4.40 11.27
N LEU A 248 -9.09 3.32 11.95
CA LEU A 248 -7.68 2.95 12.20
C LEU A 248 -6.91 2.22 11.09
N ASP A 249 -7.47 2.06 9.90
CA ASP A 249 -6.61 1.81 8.73
C ASP A 249 -5.97 3.12 8.20
N ASP A 250 -6.43 4.30 8.67
CA ASP A 250 -5.97 5.61 8.21
C ASP A 250 -5.65 6.65 9.31
N VAL A 251 -5.99 6.46 10.59
CA VAL A 251 -5.84 7.53 11.60
C VAL A 251 -5.19 7.04 12.90
N LEU A 252 -3.91 7.42 13.05
CA LEU A 252 -3.08 7.34 14.26
C LEU A 252 -3.30 8.53 15.22
N LEU A 253 -4.53 9.02 15.42
CA LEU A 253 -4.77 10.13 16.36
C LEU A 253 -6.16 10.07 17.00
N ASP A 254 -6.21 10.05 18.34
CA ASP A 254 -6.89 11.14 19.06
C ASP A 254 -6.38 11.39 20.49
N SER A 255 -6.26 12.68 20.80
CA SER A 255 -6.26 13.39 22.09
C SER A 255 -5.02 13.42 23.01
N ASN A 256 -4.42 14.63 23.08
CA ASN A 256 -3.98 15.33 24.29
C ASN A 256 -3.03 14.60 25.27
N ASN A 257 -1.81 14.25 24.84
CA ASN A 257 -0.54 14.45 25.57
C ASN A 257 0.58 13.51 25.06
N LEU A 258 1.25 13.97 24.00
CA LEU A 258 2.68 13.94 23.72
C LEU A 258 3.57 13.00 24.56
N HIS A 259 4.14 11.97 23.94
CA HIS A 259 5.56 11.90 23.53
C HIS A 259 5.92 10.50 23.00
N ASN A 260 5.92 10.36 21.67
CA ASN A 260 6.52 9.31 20.80
C ASN A 260 5.50 8.67 19.86
N PHE A 261 5.57 9.06 18.58
CA PHE A 261 4.82 8.48 17.48
C PHE A 261 5.67 7.46 16.72
N SER A 262 5.02 6.45 16.15
CA SER A 262 5.61 5.57 15.13
C SER A 262 4.71 5.62 13.89
N CYS A 263 5.03 6.47 12.90
CA CYS A 263 4.39 6.40 11.57
C CYS A 263 4.88 5.10 10.92
N ALA A 264 4.00 4.11 10.75
CA ALA A 264 4.32 2.94 9.96
C ALA A 264 4.23 3.29 8.47
N THR A 265 5.37 3.18 7.78
CA THR A 265 5.50 2.83 6.36
C THR A 265 5.05 3.78 5.25
N ARG A 266 4.49 4.97 5.50
CA ARG A 266 4.10 5.88 4.40
C ARG A 266 4.94 7.16 4.36
N SER A 267 5.78 7.29 3.34
CA SER A 267 6.27 8.59 2.82
C SER A 267 5.22 9.24 1.90
N SER A 268 3.94 9.16 2.28
CA SER A 268 2.86 9.89 1.59
C SER A 268 2.75 11.30 2.17
N PRO A 269 2.30 12.29 1.37
CA PRO A 269 1.89 13.60 1.88
C PRO A 269 1.03 13.54 3.14
N ARG A 270 0.26 12.46 3.37
CA ARG A 270 -0.55 12.27 4.58
C ARG A 270 0.25 12.13 5.89
N CYS A 271 1.36 11.36 5.98
CA CYS A 271 2.20 11.37 7.20
C CYS A 271 2.96 12.71 7.35
N LEU A 272 3.18 13.46 6.26
CA LEU A 272 3.76 14.81 6.33
C LEU A 272 2.76 15.84 6.88
N LEU A 273 1.51 15.79 6.41
CA LEU A 273 0.38 16.61 6.91
C LEU A 273 0.09 16.35 8.39
N LEU A 274 0.39 15.13 8.88
CA LEU A 274 0.29 14.76 10.30
C LEU A 274 1.34 15.42 11.20
N ILE A 275 2.44 15.90 10.63
CA ILE A 275 3.58 16.49 11.37
C ILE A 275 3.65 18.02 11.16
N GLU A 276 2.95 18.53 10.15
CA GLU A 276 2.94 19.95 9.80
C GLU A 276 2.39 20.80 10.96
N GLY A 277 3.24 21.67 11.51
CA GLY A 277 2.94 22.48 12.70
C GLY A 277 3.18 21.80 14.06
N HIS A 278 3.64 20.55 14.05
CA HIS A 278 3.98 19.74 15.24
C HIS A 278 5.37 19.12 15.14
N GLU A 279 6.27 19.71 14.35
CA GLU A 279 7.57 19.12 14.00
C GLU A 279 8.49 18.98 15.22
N ALA A 280 8.44 19.94 16.15
CA ALA A 280 9.25 19.94 17.38
C ALA A 280 8.81 18.84 18.34
N GLU A 281 7.51 18.57 18.39
CA GLU A 281 6.87 17.60 19.27
C GLU A 281 7.19 16.15 18.88
N VAL A 282 7.41 15.90 17.58
CA VAL A 282 7.71 14.58 17.04
C VAL A 282 9.19 14.36 16.71
N GLU A 283 10.04 15.33 17.04
CA GLU A 283 11.50 15.18 16.93
C GLU A 283 11.99 13.99 17.77
N GLY A 284 12.90 13.19 17.20
CA GLY A 284 13.40 11.96 17.83
C GLY A 284 12.68 10.69 17.37
N THR A 285 11.62 10.82 16.58
CA THR A 285 10.87 9.67 16.04
C THR A 285 11.77 8.80 15.16
N ILE A 286 11.73 7.49 15.39
CA ILE A 286 12.34 6.48 14.53
C ILE A 286 11.22 5.72 13.80
N SER A 287 11.38 5.53 12.50
CA SER A 287 10.44 4.78 11.66
C SER A 287 11.20 3.85 10.70
N VAL A 288 10.47 2.93 10.10
CA VAL A 288 10.94 2.04 9.04
C VAL A 288 10.24 2.40 7.74
N GLN A 289 11.02 2.55 6.68
CA GLN A 289 10.54 2.84 5.34
C GLN A 289 11.01 1.71 4.42
N PRO A 290 10.12 1.09 3.62
CA PRO A 290 10.54 0.17 2.57
C PRO A 290 11.61 0.83 1.68
N GLN A 291 12.73 0.15 1.51
CA GLN A 291 13.82 0.64 0.67
C GLN A 291 13.44 0.42 -0.79
N ALA A 292 13.34 1.51 -1.53
CA ALA A 292 13.13 1.54 -2.96
C ALA A 292 14.14 2.49 -3.61
N ASN A 293 14.56 2.14 -4.81
CA ASN A 293 15.45 2.92 -5.65
C ASN A 293 14.64 3.53 -6.81
N PRO A 294 15.02 4.73 -7.30
CA PRO A 294 14.36 5.35 -8.43
C PRO A 294 14.37 4.44 -9.67
N VAL A 295 13.25 4.36 -10.38
CA VAL A 295 13.15 3.66 -11.66
C VAL A 295 13.93 4.46 -12.71
N HIS A 296 14.96 3.86 -13.30
CA HIS A 296 15.83 4.57 -14.24
C HIS A 296 15.04 5.12 -15.43
N GLY A 297 15.24 6.41 -15.73
CA GLY A 297 14.60 7.10 -16.86
C GLY A 297 13.13 7.47 -16.67
N PHE A 298 12.48 7.03 -15.58
CA PHE A 298 11.06 7.34 -15.35
C PHE A 298 10.81 8.83 -15.10
N GLU A 299 11.67 9.50 -14.31
CA GLU A 299 11.50 10.93 -14.03
C GLU A 299 11.56 11.76 -15.32
N ASP A 300 12.55 11.50 -16.17
CA ASP A 300 12.69 12.22 -17.44
C ASP A 300 11.53 11.91 -18.40
N TYR A 301 11.03 10.67 -18.42
CA TYR A 301 9.81 10.30 -19.13
C TYR A 301 8.62 11.13 -18.64
N PHE A 302 8.38 11.15 -17.33
CA PHE A 302 7.22 11.80 -16.73
C PHE A 302 7.24 13.32 -16.91
N LEU A 303 8.40 13.97 -16.74
CA LEU A 303 8.57 15.41 -16.92
C LEU A 303 8.36 15.86 -18.37
N ASN A 304 8.58 14.96 -19.34
CA ASN A 304 8.33 15.26 -20.76
C ASN A 304 6.88 15.08 -21.18
N LEU A 305 6.01 14.54 -20.32
CA LEU A 305 4.60 14.34 -20.64
C LEU A 305 3.87 15.68 -20.73
N THR A 306 2.94 15.73 -21.67
CA THR A 306 2.03 16.86 -21.92
C THR A 306 0.64 16.33 -22.20
N VAL A 307 -0.39 17.17 -22.02
CA VAL A 307 -1.78 16.80 -22.32
C VAL A 307 -1.99 16.41 -23.79
N GLU A 308 -1.20 16.96 -24.70
CA GLU A 308 -1.24 16.62 -26.12
C GLU A 308 -0.59 15.26 -26.42
N SER A 309 0.54 14.96 -25.77
CA SER A 309 1.29 13.72 -25.98
C SER A 309 0.64 12.51 -25.29
N ASN A 310 0.08 12.68 -24.10
CA ASN A 310 -0.46 11.60 -23.30
C ASN A 310 -1.99 11.47 -23.46
N LYS A 311 -2.42 10.80 -24.53
CA LYS A 311 -3.84 10.50 -24.79
C LYS A 311 -4.29 9.14 -24.26
N ARG A 312 -3.35 8.30 -23.79
CA ARG A 312 -3.64 6.95 -23.31
C ARG A 312 -4.11 6.91 -21.86
N ASN A 313 -3.70 7.88 -21.04
CA ASN A 313 -4.10 7.99 -19.65
C ASN A 313 -5.29 8.98 -19.54
N PRO A 314 -6.51 8.49 -19.23
CA PRO A 314 -7.70 9.34 -19.19
C PRO A 314 -7.67 10.35 -18.04
N TRP A 315 -6.91 10.10 -16.97
CA TRP A 315 -6.82 10.96 -15.78
C TRP A 315 -5.72 12.03 -15.90
N PHE A 316 -4.93 12.02 -16.97
CA PHE A 316 -3.81 12.95 -17.12
C PHE A 316 -4.25 14.40 -17.29
N VAL A 317 -5.40 14.63 -17.94
CA VAL A 317 -5.98 15.98 -18.07
C VAL A 317 -6.39 16.52 -16.71
N GLU A 318 -7.09 15.73 -15.91
CA GLU A 318 -7.51 16.08 -14.56
C GLU A 318 -6.31 16.39 -13.66
N PHE A 319 -5.26 15.56 -13.71
CA PHE A 319 -4.02 15.84 -13.00
C PHE A 319 -3.39 17.16 -13.44
N TRP A 320 -3.38 17.44 -14.74
CA TRP A 320 -2.78 18.67 -15.26
C TRP A 320 -3.54 19.91 -14.77
N GLU A 321 -4.87 19.83 -14.75
CA GLU A 321 -5.73 20.88 -14.23
C GLU A 321 -5.49 21.13 -12.74
N ASP A 322 -5.41 20.06 -11.93
CA ASP A 322 -5.14 20.13 -10.50
C ASP A 322 -3.74 20.68 -10.21
N HIS A 323 -2.71 20.13 -10.88
CA HIS A 323 -1.31 20.49 -10.65
C HIS A 323 -0.99 21.96 -11.00
N PHE A 324 -1.62 22.49 -12.05
CA PHE A 324 -1.42 23.87 -12.46
C PHE A 324 -2.55 24.80 -12.03
N GLU A 325 -3.58 24.33 -11.32
CA GLU A 325 -4.78 25.11 -10.98
C GLU A 325 -5.35 25.87 -12.19
N CYS A 326 -5.56 25.15 -13.30
CA CYS A 326 -6.10 25.68 -14.53
C CYS A 326 -7.14 24.74 -15.14
N ARG A 327 -7.97 25.25 -16.05
CA ARG A 327 -9.00 24.47 -16.75
C ARG A 327 -8.59 24.23 -18.21
N HIS A 328 -8.65 22.98 -18.64
CA HIS A 328 -8.39 22.54 -19.98
C HIS A 328 -9.70 22.51 -20.80
N THR A 329 -9.63 22.89 -22.08
CA THR A 329 -10.84 23.04 -22.93
C THR A 329 -11.55 21.72 -23.22
N GLN A 330 -10.82 20.60 -23.14
CA GLN A 330 -11.34 19.24 -23.30
C GLN A 330 -11.45 18.48 -21.97
N GLY A 331 -11.23 19.16 -20.84
CA GLY A 331 -11.33 18.56 -19.51
C GLY A 331 -12.78 18.25 -19.14
N LEU A 332 -12.98 17.13 -18.45
CA LEU A 332 -14.26 16.82 -17.83
C LEU A 332 -14.46 17.72 -16.61
N GLU A 333 -15.69 18.19 -16.38
CA GLU A 333 -15.98 18.95 -15.17
C GLU A 333 -16.07 18.01 -13.97
N THR A 334 -15.25 18.27 -12.95
CA THR A 334 -15.19 17.49 -11.71
C THR A 334 -15.49 18.40 -10.52
N PRO A 335 -15.92 17.83 -9.38
CA PRO A 335 -16.16 18.62 -8.17
C PRO A 335 -14.95 19.43 -7.69
N TYR A 336 -13.74 19.01 -8.07
CA TYR A 336 -12.49 19.60 -7.62
C TYR A 336 -11.95 20.68 -8.58
N ASN A 337 -12.36 20.68 -9.86
CA ASN A 337 -11.86 21.64 -10.85
C ASN A 337 -12.79 22.83 -11.12
N ILE A 338 -14.02 22.85 -10.58
CA ILE A 338 -14.99 23.96 -10.77
C ILE A 338 -14.44 25.31 -10.29
N GLY A 339 -13.55 25.29 -9.29
CA GLY A 339 -12.91 26.49 -8.74
C GLY A 339 -11.89 27.15 -9.67
N TYR A 340 -11.39 26.43 -10.68
CA TYR A 340 -10.32 26.93 -11.56
C TYR A 340 -10.85 27.92 -12.60
N LYS A 341 -10.52 29.19 -12.40
CA LYS A 341 -10.93 30.29 -13.29
C LYS A 341 -9.99 30.50 -14.47
N ARG A 342 -8.74 30.07 -14.34
CA ARG A 342 -7.69 30.27 -15.35
C ARG A 342 -7.76 29.15 -16.38
N ILE A 343 -7.74 29.50 -17.67
CA ILE A 343 -7.63 28.50 -18.75
C ILE A 343 -6.15 28.14 -18.94
N CYS A 344 -5.84 26.84 -19.07
CA CYS A 344 -4.47 26.38 -19.36
C CYS A 344 -4.03 26.90 -20.73
N ASN A 345 -2.82 27.47 -20.81
CA ASN A 345 -2.33 28.16 -22.02
C ASN A 345 -1.42 27.30 -22.91
N GLY A 346 -1.12 26.06 -22.49
CA GLY A 346 -0.29 25.09 -23.20
C GLY A 346 1.22 25.29 -23.02
N LYS A 347 1.64 26.32 -22.27
CA LYS A 347 3.05 26.57 -21.92
C LYS A 347 3.44 25.97 -20.59
N GLU A 348 2.48 25.41 -19.86
CA GLU A 348 2.74 24.69 -18.62
C GLU A 348 3.66 23.49 -18.88
N ARG A 349 4.59 23.24 -17.95
CA ARG A 349 5.58 22.16 -18.03
C ARG A 349 5.80 21.59 -16.64
N LEU A 350 5.87 20.27 -16.57
CA LEU A 350 6.34 19.58 -15.36
C LEU A 350 7.84 19.82 -15.24
N THR A 351 8.28 20.11 -14.03
CA THR A 351 9.67 20.39 -13.68
C THR A 351 10.03 19.69 -12.38
N ARG A 352 11.33 19.54 -12.10
CA ARG A 352 11.80 18.89 -10.87
C ARG A 352 11.44 19.71 -9.63
N GLU A 353 11.19 21.01 -9.80
CA GLU A 353 10.84 21.94 -8.74
C GLU A 353 9.35 21.93 -8.39
N ASN A 354 8.47 21.75 -9.38
CA ASN A 354 7.01 21.71 -9.14
C ASN A 354 6.47 20.28 -8.95
N THR A 355 7.23 19.25 -9.32
CA THR A 355 6.78 17.85 -9.26
C THR A 355 7.50 17.08 -8.16
N LYS A 356 6.73 16.60 -7.18
CA LYS A 356 7.23 15.66 -6.16
C LYS A 356 7.04 14.22 -6.64
N PHE A 357 8.12 13.44 -6.64
CA PHE A 357 8.10 12.04 -7.06
C PHE A 357 7.83 11.08 -5.90
N GLU A 358 7.06 10.02 -6.17
CA GLU A 358 6.86 8.90 -5.26
C GLU A 358 8.15 8.07 -5.16
N ALA A 359 8.60 7.81 -3.93
CA ALA A 359 9.84 7.08 -3.67
C ALA A 359 9.70 5.58 -3.95
N GLN A 360 8.48 5.04 -3.92
CA GLN A 360 8.21 3.60 -3.92
C GLN A 360 7.76 3.05 -5.29
N LEU A 361 7.93 3.81 -6.39
CA LEU A 361 7.50 3.41 -7.73
C LEU A 361 8.20 2.15 -8.27
N GLN A 362 9.35 1.79 -7.71
CA GLN A 362 10.03 0.53 -8.00
C GLN A 362 9.10 -0.67 -7.83
N PHE A 363 8.29 -0.72 -6.76
CA PHE A 363 7.45 -1.88 -6.48
C PHE A 363 6.39 -2.11 -7.55
N VAL A 364 5.87 -1.03 -8.14
CA VAL A 364 4.94 -1.09 -9.28
C VAL A 364 5.66 -1.65 -10.50
N SER A 365 6.85 -1.12 -10.83
CA SER A 365 7.64 -1.57 -11.98
C SER A 365 8.05 -3.04 -11.85
N ASP A 366 8.54 -3.45 -10.67
CA ASP A 366 8.95 -4.82 -10.39
C ASP A 366 7.76 -5.80 -10.46
N ALA A 367 6.56 -5.41 -10.02
CA ALA A 367 5.36 -6.22 -10.14
C ALA A 367 4.97 -6.49 -11.61
N VAL A 368 5.03 -5.46 -12.47
CA VAL A 368 4.76 -5.59 -13.90
C VAL A 368 5.83 -6.47 -14.58
N MET A 369 7.10 -6.26 -14.25
CA MET A 369 8.21 -7.06 -14.74
C MET A 369 8.09 -8.53 -14.30
N ALA A 370 7.64 -8.81 -13.08
CA ALA A 370 7.42 -10.17 -12.60
C ALA A 370 6.42 -10.93 -13.48
N PHE A 371 5.31 -10.32 -13.85
CA PHE A 371 4.37 -10.90 -14.80
C PHE A 371 5.01 -11.15 -16.18
N ALA A 372 5.75 -10.17 -16.72
CA ALA A 372 6.39 -10.32 -18.02
C ALA A 372 7.40 -11.49 -18.05
N TYR A 373 8.24 -11.61 -17.02
CA TYR A 373 9.22 -12.69 -16.92
C TYR A 373 8.55 -14.05 -16.71
N ALA A 374 7.47 -14.12 -15.93
CA ALA A 374 6.70 -15.35 -15.74
C ALA A 374 6.01 -15.79 -17.05
N LEU A 375 5.35 -14.86 -17.75
CA LEU A 375 4.67 -15.11 -19.03
C LEU A 375 5.65 -15.56 -20.10
N ARG A 376 6.80 -14.90 -20.21
CA ARG A 376 7.89 -15.32 -21.11
C ARG A 376 8.32 -16.74 -20.81
N ARG A 377 8.60 -17.05 -19.54
CA ARG A 377 9.08 -18.40 -19.18
C ARG A 377 8.03 -19.48 -19.42
N MET A 378 6.76 -19.17 -19.14
CA MET A 378 5.63 -20.04 -19.46
C MET A 378 5.53 -20.29 -20.97
N HIS A 379 5.70 -19.26 -21.80
CA HIS A 379 5.70 -19.37 -23.25
C HIS A 379 6.84 -20.23 -23.79
N GLU A 380 8.06 -20.01 -23.33
CA GLU A 380 9.23 -20.81 -23.75
C GLU A 380 9.02 -22.31 -23.54
N VAL A 381 8.43 -22.68 -22.40
CA VAL A 381 8.17 -24.08 -22.03
C VAL A 381 6.96 -24.66 -22.76
N THR A 382 5.90 -23.85 -22.92
CA THR A 382 4.60 -24.34 -23.43
C THR A 382 4.52 -24.32 -24.95
N CYS A 383 5.00 -23.25 -25.57
CA CYS A 383 4.98 -23.01 -27.01
C CYS A 383 6.31 -23.35 -27.70
N GLY A 384 7.43 -23.29 -26.97
CA GLY A 384 8.79 -23.54 -27.48
C GLY A 384 9.54 -22.25 -27.82
N LEU A 385 10.88 -22.29 -27.73
CA LEU A 385 11.78 -21.12 -27.80
C LEU A 385 11.66 -20.25 -29.07
N ASN A 386 11.30 -20.85 -30.21
CA ASN A 386 11.25 -20.15 -31.50
C ASN A 386 9.81 -19.95 -32.00
N TYR A 387 8.80 -20.21 -31.18
CA TYR A 387 7.42 -20.01 -31.56
C TYR A 387 7.11 -18.51 -31.63
N VAL A 388 6.47 -18.08 -32.72
CA VAL A 388 6.09 -16.68 -32.94
C VAL A 388 4.61 -16.51 -32.60
N GLY A 389 4.29 -15.53 -31.77
CA GLY A 389 2.92 -15.28 -31.29
C GLY A 389 2.50 -16.22 -30.16
N LEU A 390 1.18 -16.25 -29.87
CA LEU A 390 0.60 -17.04 -28.79
C LEU A 390 0.19 -18.42 -29.32
N CYS A 391 0.63 -19.50 -28.67
CA CYS A 391 0.19 -20.84 -29.06
C CYS A 391 -1.15 -21.22 -28.41
N ALA A 392 -1.86 -22.19 -29.01
CA ALA A 392 -3.18 -22.62 -28.55
C ALA A 392 -3.19 -23.13 -27.08
N LYS A 393 -2.08 -23.67 -26.59
CA LYS A 393 -1.94 -24.12 -25.19
C LYS A 393 -1.91 -22.98 -24.16
N MET A 394 -1.69 -21.76 -24.60
CA MET A 394 -1.72 -20.55 -23.78
C MET A 394 -2.94 -19.67 -24.10
N ASN A 395 -3.94 -20.20 -24.80
CA ASN A 395 -5.15 -19.46 -25.15
C ASN A 395 -6.41 -20.24 -24.67
N PRO A 396 -6.98 -19.91 -23.50
CA PRO A 396 -6.54 -18.89 -22.55
C PRO A 396 -5.34 -19.32 -21.69
N ILE A 397 -4.71 -18.36 -21.02
CA ILE A 397 -3.61 -18.62 -20.08
C ILE A 397 -4.19 -19.20 -18.78
N ASP A 398 -3.65 -20.34 -18.34
CA ASP A 398 -3.99 -20.93 -17.04
C ASP A 398 -3.26 -20.19 -15.92
N GLY A 399 -4.01 -19.50 -15.06
CA GLY A 399 -3.46 -18.70 -13.99
C GLY A 399 -2.85 -19.50 -12.83
N GLU A 400 -3.22 -20.77 -12.64
CA GLU A 400 -2.59 -21.66 -11.65
C GLU A 400 -1.19 -22.08 -12.13
N ILE A 401 -1.06 -22.37 -13.43
CA ILE A 401 0.23 -22.62 -14.06
C ILE A 401 1.10 -21.34 -14.01
N LEU A 402 0.51 -20.19 -14.35
CA LEU A 402 1.21 -18.90 -14.30
C LEU A 402 1.72 -18.57 -12.90
N LEU A 403 0.94 -18.84 -11.85
CA LEU A 403 1.36 -18.66 -10.45
C LEU A 403 2.61 -19.48 -10.12
N GLY A 404 2.72 -20.70 -10.66
CA GLY A 404 3.92 -21.54 -10.52
C GLY A 404 5.17 -20.92 -11.14
N TYR A 405 5.03 -20.19 -12.25
CA TYR A 405 6.13 -19.42 -12.87
C TYR A 405 6.44 -18.14 -12.10
N LEU A 406 5.41 -17.42 -11.63
CA LEU A 406 5.56 -16.23 -10.80
C LEU A 406 6.42 -16.50 -9.57
N ARG A 407 6.15 -17.58 -8.82
CA ARG A 407 6.94 -17.96 -7.64
C ARG A 407 8.44 -18.21 -7.91
N LYS A 408 8.83 -18.40 -9.18
CA LYS A 408 10.20 -18.73 -9.59
C LYS A 408 10.89 -17.61 -10.37
N VAL A 409 10.25 -16.44 -10.51
CA VAL A 409 10.86 -15.32 -11.24
C VAL A 409 12.13 -14.84 -10.55
N ASN A 410 13.10 -14.48 -11.37
CA ASN A 410 14.38 -13.96 -10.91
C ASN A 410 14.95 -13.06 -12.00
N PHE A 411 14.96 -11.76 -11.77
CA PHE A 411 15.38 -10.77 -12.76
C PHE A 411 16.05 -9.57 -12.09
N VAL A 412 16.61 -8.69 -12.93
CA VAL A 412 17.08 -7.37 -12.50
C VAL A 412 16.03 -6.35 -12.96
N GLY A 413 15.44 -5.63 -12.02
CA GLY A 413 14.41 -4.63 -12.25
C GLY A 413 14.95 -3.36 -12.92
N LEU A 414 14.06 -2.45 -13.27
CA LEU A 414 14.42 -1.18 -13.92
C LEU A 414 15.15 -0.20 -12.99
N SER A 415 15.12 -0.45 -11.68
CA SER A 415 15.93 0.26 -10.68
C SER A 415 17.37 -0.29 -10.56
N GLY A 416 17.70 -1.38 -11.26
CA GLY A 416 18.99 -2.07 -11.14
C GLY A 416 19.05 -3.12 -10.02
N ASP A 417 17.99 -3.26 -9.22
CA ASP A 417 17.92 -4.25 -8.15
C ASP A 417 17.57 -5.65 -8.65
N ARG A 418 18.12 -6.68 -8.02
CA ARG A 418 17.65 -8.05 -8.23
C ARG A 418 16.33 -8.28 -7.51
N PHE A 419 15.34 -8.79 -8.23
CA PHE A 419 14.02 -9.15 -7.72
C PHE A 419 13.81 -10.67 -7.76
N LYS A 420 13.28 -11.21 -6.65
CA LYS A 420 12.75 -12.57 -6.52
C LYS A 420 11.72 -12.57 -5.41
N PHE A 421 10.73 -13.46 -5.51
CA PHE A 421 9.85 -13.74 -4.38
C PHE A 421 10.53 -14.66 -3.36
N ASN A 422 10.14 -14.53 -2.09
CA ASN A 422 10.45 -15.52 -1.05
C ASN A 422 9.52 -16.75 -1.16
N GLU A 423 9.63 -17.69 -0.23
CA GLU A 423 8.79 -18.91 -0.22
C GLU A 423 7.30 -18.61 0.06
N GLN A 424 7.01 -17.50 0.74
CA GLN A 424 5.66 -17.04 1.08
C GLN A 424 5.00 -16.26 -0.07
N GLY A 425 5.77 -15.83 -1.07
CA GLY A 425 5.30 -15.00 -2.18
C GLY A 425 5.49 -13.50 -1.97
N ASP A 426 6.23 -13.08 -0.94
CA ASP A 426 6.57 -11.68 -0.72
C ASP A 426 7.79 -11.25 -1.54
N GLY A 427 7.83 -9.97 -1.90
CA GLY A 427 9.00 -9.36 -2.52
C GLY A 427 10.21 -9.28 -1.58
N PRO A 428 11.36 -8.80 -2.07
CA PRO A 428 12.55 -8.64 -1.25
C PRO A 428 12.31 -7.66 -0.08
N ALA A 429 12.42 -8.14 1.16
CA ALA A 429 12.38 -7.31 2.35
C ALA A 429 13.68 -6.50 2.48
N ARG A 430 13.59 -5.19 2.22
CA ARG A 430 14.67 -4.22 2.42
C ARG A 430 14.08 -2.96 3.03
N TYR A 431 14.66 -2.45 4.11
CA TYR A 431 14.11 -1.31 4.82
C TYR A 431 15.19 -0.29 5.20
N ASN A 432 14.86 0.99 5.03
CA ASN A 432 15.57 2.09 5.62
C ASN A 432 15.06 2.32 7.04
N ILE A 433 15.97 2.46 8.01
CA ILE A 433 15.66 2.98 9.33
C ILE A 433 15.82 4.49 9.25
N ILE A 434 14.73 5.22 9.44
CA ILE A 434 14.69 6.69 9.33
C ILE A 434 14.46 7.32 10.70
N HIS A 435 15.05 8.48 10.94
CA HIS A 435 14.97 9.23 12.17
C HIS A 435 14.58 10.68 11.85
N TYR A 436 13.49 11.17 12.44
CA TYR A 436 13.05 12.54 12.31
C TYR A 436 13.84 13.47 13.23
N LYS A 437 14.61 14.38 12.64
CA LYS A 437 15.53 15.27 13.38
C LYS A 437 15.44 16.71 12.91
N GLN A 438 15.71 17.63 13.82
CA GLN A 438 16.03 19.00 13.44
C GLN A 438 17.41 19.04 12.78
N ILE A 439 17.49 19.58 11.56
CA ILE A 439 18.74 19.75 10.81
C ILE A 439 19.24 21.20 10.93
N GLU A 440 18.32 22.16 10.95
CA GLU A 440 18.57 23.57 11.19
C GLU A 440 17.50 24.10 12.14
N VAL A 441 17.74 25.24 12.80
CA VAL A 441 16.76 25.82 13.73
C VAL A 441 15.42 26.02 13.03
N GLY A 442 14.39 25.29 13.48
CA GLY A 442 13.04 25.30 12.90
C GLY A 442 12.84 24.43 11.65
N VAL A 443 13.86 23.71 11.18
CA VAL A 443 13.78 22.84 10.00
C VAL A 443 14.01 21.39 10.39
N TYR A 444 12.98 20.56 10.21
CA TYR A 444 12.97 19.14 10.56
C TYR A 444 12.86 18.27 9.32
N LYS A 445 13.60 17.16 9.30
CA LYS A 445 13.61 16.21 8.18
C LYS A 445 13.78 14.77 8.65
N TRP A 446 13.24 13.84 7.87
CA TRP A 446 13.56 12.42 7.98
C TRP A 446 14.97 12.16 7.45
N VAL A 447 15.82 11.56 8.28
CA VAL A 447 17.19 11.20 7.94
C VAL A 447 17.36 9.70 8.07
N THR A 448 17.89 9.04 7.04
CA THR A 448 18.23 7.62 7.11
C THR A 448 19.41 7.42 8.07
N VAL A 449 19.21 6.58 9.09
CA VAL A 449 20.20 6.25 10.12
C VAL A 449 20.65 4.80 10.10
N GLY A 450 20.02 3.95 9.28
CA GLY A 450 20.40 2.55 9.12
C GLY A 450 19.64 1.86 8.00
N PHE A 451 20.01 0.60 7.76
CA PHE A 451 19.43 -0.28 6.75
C PHE A 451 19.19 -1.67 7.35
N PHE A 452 18.17 -2.38 6.87
CA PHE A 452 17.86 -3.77 7.20
C PHE A 452 17.61 -4.58 5.94
#